data_AF-A0A350AM73-F1
#
_entry.id   AF-A0A350AM73-F1
#
_cell.length_a   1.000
_cell.length_b   1.000
_cell.length_c   1.000
_cell.angle_alpha   90.00
_cell.angle_beta   90.00
_cell.angle_gamma   90.00
#
_symmetry.space_group_name_H-M   'P 1'
#
loop_
_entity.id
_entity.type
_entity.pdbx_description
1 polymer ?
#
loop_
_entity_poly.entity_id
_entity_poly.type
_entity_poly.pdbx_seq_one_letter_code
_entity_poly.pdbx_strand_id
1 'polypeptide(L)'
;MQEVIDLIGRIIADHREITKDIASTQKACTDIDAISELGSTSDHVVPRRLPDQSPGLQKLEASLEVVEKGLTTHFDLEEKSLLKAFEIHGDMTIATALHTLLMEHSDIFSRLAHAKKSLKELMTERLSREVWEGKLWGLKAYINQTGKIIEMHAQSELELMQSLEEKIKKAK
;
A
#
# COMPACT_ATOMS: atom_id res chain seq x y z
N MET A 1 10.80 -7.52 27.69
CA MET A 1 10.30 -8.78 27.09
C MET A 1 8.81 -8.72 26.79
N GLN A 2 7.92 -8.51 27.78
CA GLN A 2 6.48 -8.37 27.48
C GLN A 2 6.22 -7.20 26.51
N GLU A 3 6.88 -6.07 26.72
CA GLU A 3 6.85 -4.90 25.82
C GLU A 3 7.19 -5.24 24.37
N VAL A 4 8.11 -6.20 24.13
CA VAL A 4 8.49 -6.61 22.76
C VAL A 4 7.41 -7.49 22.13
N ILE A 5 6.78 -8.36 22.92
CA ILE A 5 5.65 -9.16 22.45
C ILE A 5 4.44 -8.26 22.14
N ASP A 6 4.19 -7.25 22.98
CA ASP A 6 3.11 -6.30 22.76
C ASP A 6 3.38 -5.44 21.50
N LEU A 7 4.64 -5.05 21.27
CA LEU A 7 5.08 -4.37 20.05
C LEU A 7 4.85 -5.22 18.80
N ILE A 8 5.28 -6.49 18.81
CA ILE A 8 5.04 -7.43 17.69
C ILE A 8 3.55 -7.57 17.43
N GLY A 9 2.74 -7.75 18.48
CA GLY A 9 1.29 -7.82 18.37
C GLY A 9 0.68 -6.56 17.75
N ARG A 10 1.22 -5.37 18.07
CA ARG A 10 0.80 -4.10 17.48
C ARG A 10 1.12 -4.04 15.98
N ILE A 11 2.34 -4.39 15.59
CA ILE A 11 2.79 -4.36 14.18
C ILE A 11 1.95 -5.31 13.33
N ILE A 12 1.68 -6.53 13.82
CA ILE A 12 0.81 -7.50 13.14
C ILE A 12 -0.62 -6.94 12.98
N ALA A 13 -1.12 -6.19 13.96
CA ALA A 13 -2.43 -5.55 13.85
C ALA A 13 -2.41 -4.44 12.78
N ASP A 14 -1.35 -3.64 12.74
CA ASP A 14 -1.18 -2.58 11.74
C ASP A 14 -1.08 -3.18 10.31
N HIS A 15 -0.36 -4.29 10.10
CA HIS A 15 -0.35 -5.03 8.82
C HIS A 15 -1.75 -5.38 8.33
N ARG A 16 -2.63 -5.85 9.22
CA ARG A 16 -4.01 -6.22 8.87
C ARG A 16 -4.84 -5.03 8.43
N GLU A 17 -4.70 -3.89 9.11
CA GLU A 17 -5.42 -2.67 8.74
C GLU A 17 -4.90 -2.10 7.40
N ILE A 18 -3.59 -2.02 7.21
CA ILE A 18 -2.97 -1.58 5.95
C ILE A 18 -3.42 -2.46 4.77
N THR A 19 -3.46 -3.78 4.97
CA THR A 19 -3.94 -4.72 3.94
C THR A 19 -5.40 -4.46 3.57
N LYS A 20 -6.27 -4.14 4.53
CA LYS A 20 -7.67 -3.76 4.26
C LYS A 20 -7.78 -2.44 3.50
N ASP A 21 -6.94 -1.46 3.84
CA ASP A 21 -6.93 -0.15 3.17
C ASP A 21 -6.45 -0.28 1.72
N ILE A 22 -5.45 -1.13 1.47
CA ILE A 22 -4.99 -1.47 0.12
C ILE A 22 -6.09 -2.19 -0.67
N ALA A 23 -6.75 -3.19 -0.09
CA ALA A 23 -7.86 -3.88 -0.74
C ALA A 23 -9.02 -2.91 -1.08
N SER A 24 -9.28 -1.95 -0.19
CA SER A 24 -10.26 -0.89 -0.43
C SER A 24 -9.85 0.03 -1.58
N THR A 25 -8.56 0.34 -1.69
CA THR A 25 -7.97 1.12 -2.80
C THR A 25 -8.11 0.39 -4.14
N GLN A 26 -7.78 -0.91 -4.17
CA GLN A 26 -7.93 -1.76 -5.36
C GLN A 26 -9.39 -1.85 -5.82
N LYS A 27 -10.31 -1.97 -4.85
CA LYS A 27 -11.76 -1.95 -5.13
C LYS A 27 -12.20 -0.61 -5.71
N ALA A 28 -11.78 0.52 -5.12
CA ALA A 28 -12.10 1.85 -5.64
C ALA A 28 -11.64 2.02 -7.09
N CYS A 29 -10.45 1.49 -7.43
CA CYS A 29 -9.95 1.51 -8.81
C CYS A 29 -10.79 0.65 -9.77
N THR A 30 -11.26 -0.51 -9.31
CA THR A 30 -12.15 -1.39 -10.09
C THR A 30 -13.54 -0.76 -10.29
N ASP A 31 -14.08 -0.08 -9.29
CA ASP A 31 -15.37 0.62 -9.39
C ASP A 31 -15.32 1.73 -10.46
N ILE A 32 -14.21 2.48 -10.54
CA ILE A 32 -14.01 3.52 -11.57
C ILE A 32 -14.02 2.90 -12.98
N ASP A 33 -13.30 1.79 -13.15
CA ASP A 33 -13.19 1.05 -14.41
C ASP A 33 -14.57 0.59 -14.91
N ALA A 34 -15.35 -0.03 -14.03
CA ALA A 34 -16.71 -0.48 -14.35
C ALA A 34 -17.66 0.67 -14.73
N ILE A 35 -17.56 1.82 -14.06
CA ILE A 35 -18.36 3.01 -14.39
C ILE A 35 -17.98 3.55 -15.78
N SER A 36 -16.68 3.55 -16.10
CA SER A 36 -16.21 3.98 -17.43
C SER A 36 -16.73 3.07 -18.54
N GLU A 37 -16.72 1.75 -18.31
CA GLU A 37 -17.27 0.77 -19.26
C GLU A 37 -18.78 0.92 -19.45
N LEU A 38 -19.56 1.18 -18.40
CA LEU A 38 -21.01 1.38 -18.53
C LEU A 38 -21.36 2.65 -19.33
N GLY A 39 -20.60 3.73 -19.15
CA GLY A 39 -20.72 4.97 -19.91
C GLY A 39 -20.33 4.85 -21.39
N SER A 40 -19.71 3.73 -21.80
CA SER A 40 -19.27 3.49 -23.17
C SER A 40 -20.38 3.11 -24.16
N THR A 41 -21.55 2.73 -23.66
CA THR A 41 -22.62 2.09 -24.44
C THR A 41 -23.56 3.07 -25.19
N SER A 42 -23.39 4.39 -25.01
CA SER A 42 -24.13 5.41 -25.74
C SER A 42 -23.30 6.02 -26.87
N ASP A 43 -23.56 5.58 -28.11
CA ASP A 43 -22.71 5.81 -29.29
C ASP A 43 -22.64 7.25 -29.82
N HIS A 44 -23.43 8.19 -29.30
CA HIS A 44 -23.42 9.56 -29.80
C HIS A 44 -23.60 10.55 -28.65
N VAL A 45 -22.76 11.58 -28.65
CA VAL A 45 -22.58 12.61 -27.61
C VAL A 45 -21.59 12.17 -26.52
N VAL A 46 -20.30 12.44 -26.74
CA VAL A 46 -19.38 12.68 -25.63
C VAL A 46 -19.82 14.02 -25.03
N PRO A 47 -20.40 14.09 -23.82
CA PRO A 47 -20.60 15.37 -23.19
C PRO A 47 -19.22 15.95 -22.96
N ARG A 48 -19.02 17.13 -23.55
CA ARG A 48 -17.96 18.07 -23.23
C ARG A 48 -17.72 18.07 -21.72
N ARG A 49 -16.64 17.39 -21.32
CA ARG A 49 -16.02 17.26 -19.99
C ARG A 49 -16.19 15.89 -19.29
N LEU A 50 -15.22 14.99 -19.48
CA LEU A 50 -14.82 14.01 -18.45
C LEU A 50 -14.21 14.67 -17.17
N PRO A 51 -13.63 15.89 -17.17
CA PRO A 51 -13.23 16.57 -15.95
C PRO A 51 -14.38 17.43 -15.43
N ASP A 52 -15.35 16.78 -14.79
CA ASP A 52 -15.91 17.25 -13.52
C ASP A 52 -15.71 16.09 -12.56
N GLN A 53 -14.47 15.97 -12.07
CA GLN A 53 -13.97 15.12 -10.98
C GLN A 53 -14.92 13.97 -10.61
N SER A 54 -14.77 12.81 -11.26
CA SER A 54 -15.61 11.66 -10.88
C SER A 54 -15.41 11.41 -9.38
N PRO A 55 -16.50 11.32 -8.58
CA PRO A 55 -16.41 11.00 -7.17
C PRO A 55 -15.57 9.72 -6.91
N GLY A 56 -15.47 8.85 -7.91
CA GLY A 56 -14.58 7.69 -7.91
C GLY A 56 -13.09 8.05 -7.84
N LEU A 57 -12.58 8.95 -8.69
CA LEU A 57 -11.17 9.35 -8.68
C LEU A 57 -10.78 10.06 -7.38
N GLN A 58 -11.66 10.93 -6.85
CA GLN A 58 -11.44 11.56 -5.54
C GLN A 58 -11.42 10.53 -4.40
N LYS A 59 -12.33 9.54 -4.44
CA LYS A 59 -12.34 8.45 -3.47
C LYS A 59 -11.08 7.60 -3.56
N LEU A 60 -10.56 7.35 -4.76
CA LEU A 60 -9.30 6.65 -4.96
C LEU A 60 -8.12 7.45 -4.42
N GLU A 61 -8.10 8.77 -4.63
CA GLU A 61 -7.08 9.67 -4.08
C GLU A 61 -7.08 9.62 -2.55
N ALA A 62 -8.24 9.81 -1.93
CA ALA A 62 -8.40 9.72 -0.48
C ALA A 62 -7.99 8.34 0.08
N SER A 63 -8.30 7.26 -0.64
CA SER A 63 -7.90 5.90 -0.26
C SER A 63 -6.37 5.72 -0.30
N LEU A 64 -5.70 6.26 -1.31
CA LEU A 64 -4.24 6.24 -1.40
C LEU A 64 -3.57 7.05 -0.27
N GLU A 65 -4.17 8.18 0.13
CA GLU A 65 -3.69 8.98 1.27
C GLU A 65 -3.82 8.23 2.61
N VAL A 66 -4.92 7.49 2.81
CA VAL A 66 -5.09 6.64 3.99
C VAL A 66 -3.99 5.57 4.06
N VAL A 67 -3.74 4.88 2.95
CA VAL A 67 -2.68 3.86 2.85
C VAL A 67 -1.29 4.47 3.13
N GLU A 68 -0.96 5.60 2.50
CA GLU A 68 0.35 6.27 2.69
C GLU A 68 0.56 6.70 4.14
N LYS A 69 -0.47 7.24 4.80
CA LYS A 69 -0.42 7.63 6.22
C LYS A 69 -0.26 6.42 7.15
N GLY A 70 -0.98 5.34 6.86
CA GLY A 70 -0.87 4.06 7.58
C GLY A 70 0.56 3.53 7.52
N LEU A 71 1.11 3.41 6.31
CA LEU A 71 2.48 2.95 6.08
C LEU A 71 3.53 3.86 6.72
N THR A 72 3.36 5.18 6.66
CA THR A 72 4.29 6.12 7.31
C THR A 72 4.34 5.90 8.82
N THR A 73 3.19 5.72 9.45
CA THR A 73 3.13 5.50 10.90
C THR A 73 3.71 4.13 11.27
N HIS A 74 3.44 3.12 10.45
CA HIS A 74 3.87 1.75 10.64
C HIS A 74 5.38 1.58 10.46
N PHE A 75 5.93 2.07 9.33
CA PHE A 75 7.36 2.03 9.05
C PHE A 75 8.18 2.82 10.08
N ASP A 76 7.68 3.95 10.57
CA ASP A 76 8.34 4.69 11.65
C ASP A 76 8.45 3.87 12.95
N LEU A 77 7.41 3.08 13.26
CA LEU A 77 7.42 2.18 14.41
C LEU A 77 8.43 1.04 14.23
N GLU A 78 8.52 0.48 13.03
CA GLU A 78 9.44 -0.61 12.70
C GLU A 78 10.90 -0.14 12.74
N GLU A 79 11.21 0.94 12.05
CA GLU A 79 12.55 1.50 11.94
C GLU A 79 13.11 1.95 13.30
N LYS A 80 12.25 2.42 14.21
CA LYS A 80 12.68 2.90 15.53
C LYS A 80 12.62 1.84 16.62
N SER A 81 11.51 1.12 16.69
CA SER A 81 11.19 0.28 17.85
C SER A 81 11.39 -1.20 17.56
N LEU A 82 10.91 -1.68 16.41
CA LEU A 82 11.09 -3.10 16.05
C LEU A 82 12.56 -3.41 15.82
N LEU A 83 13.25 -2.57 15.06
CA LEU A 83 14.67 -2.75 14.78
C LEU A 83 15.49 -2.88 16.06
N LYS A 84 15.27 -1.97 17.02
CA LYS A 84 15.92 -2.02 18.33
C LYS A 84 15.61 -3.31 19.10
N ALA A 85 14.38 -3.82 19.00
CA ALA A 85 14.03 -5.08 19.63
C ALA A 85 14.79 -6.26 19.01
N PHE A 86 14.97 -6.27 17.69
CA PHE A 86 15.80 -7.26 16.99
C PHE A 86 17.28 -7.15 17.33
N GLU A 87 17.82 -5.94 17.47
CA GLU A 87 19.21 -5.72 17.87
C GLU A 87 19.51 -6.22 19.30
N ILE A 88 18.56 -6.05 20.23
CA ILE A 88 18.74 -6.40 21.64
C ILE A 88 18.46 -7.89 21.90
N HIS A 89 17.41 -8.43 21.27
CA HIS A 89 16.87 -9.76 21.60
C HIS A 89 17.05 -10.80 20.49
N GLY A 90 17.39 -10.36 19.28
CA GLY A 90 17.69 -11.23 18.16
C GLY A 90 19.15 -11.67 18.12
N ASP A 91 19.48 -12.49 17.12
CA ASP A 91 20.86 -12.71 16.73
C ASP A 91 21.22 -11.84 15.51
N MET A 92 22.50 -11.81 15.18
CA MET A 92 23.01 -11.04 14.04
C MET A 92 22.30 -11.40 12.73
N THR A 93 21.88 -12.66 12.57
CA THR A 93 21.21 -13.14 11.35
C THR A 93 19.86 -12.48 11.18
N ILE A 94 18.97 -12.57 12.18
CA ILE A 94 17.62 -12.02 12.05
C ILE A 94 17.60 -10.48 12.11
N ALA A 95 18.54 -9.86 12.83
CA ALA A 95 18.69 -8.41 12.83
C ALA A 95 19.15 -7.87 11.45
N THR A 96 20.10 -8.55 10.80
CA THR A 96 20.55 -8.20 9.44
C THR A 96 19.43 -8.41 8.39
N ALA A 97 18.65 -9.49 8.56
CA ALA A 97 17.51 -9.76 7.69
C ALA A 97 16.45 -8.65 7.79
N LEU A 98 16.10 -8.22 9.02
CA LEU A 98 15.19 -7.09 9.20
C LEU A 98 15.75 -5.81 8.59
N HIS A 99 17.03 -5.48 8.83
CA HIS A 99 17.66 -4.32 8.20
C HIS A 99 17.52 -4.30 6.67
N THR A 100 17.69 -5.46 6.04
CA THR A 100 17.53 -5.59 4.59
C THR A 100 16.08 -5.35 4.17
N LEU A 101 15.13 -5.88 4.94
CA LEU A 101 13.71 -5.76 4.67
C LEU A 101 13.21 -4.31 4.79
N LEU A 102 13.71 -3.55 5.77
CA LEU A 102 13.40 -2.13 5.94
C LEU A 102 13.82 -1.27 4.73
N MET A 103 14.78 -1.73 3.92
CA MET A 103 15.14 -1.02 2.68
C MET A 103 14.01 -1.03 1.64
N GLU A 104 13.07 -1.98 1.72
CA GLU A 104 11.91 -2.04 0.83
C GLU A 104 10.92 -0.89 1.07
N HIS A 105 10.97 -0.23 2.24
CA HIS A 105 10.08 0.89 2.58
C HIS A 105 10.16 2.03 1.55
N SER A 106 11.37 2.38 1.10
CA SER A 106 11.56 3.45 0.10
C SER A 106 10.96 3.08 -1.26
N ASP A 107 11.01 1.79 -1.62
CA ASP A 107 10.43 1.30 -2.86
C ASP A 107 8.90 1.33 -2.79
N ILE A 108 8.32 0.93 -1.66
CA ILE A 108 6.87 1.02 -1.41
C ILE A 108 6.39 2.47 -1.50
N PHE A 109 7.10 3.43 -0.88
CA PHE A 109 6.72 4.85 -0.99
C PHE A 109 6.87 5.39 -2.41
N SER A 110 7.94 5.02 -3.11
CA SER A 110 8.14 5.42 -4.51
C SER A 110 7.00 4.93 -5.40
N ARG A 111 6.48 3.74 -5.12
CA ARG A 111 5.32 3.18 -5.79
C ARG A 111 4.04 3.95 -5.51
N LEU A 112 3.76 4.30 -4.25
CA LEU A 112 2.58 5.11 -3.92
C LEU A 112 2.65 6.50 -4.55
N ALA A 113 3.82 7.14 -4.53
CA ALA A 113 4.02 8.43 -5.18
C ALA A 113 3.75 8.34 -6.69
N HIS A 114 4.19 7.26 -7.35
CA HIS A 114 3.88 7.01 -8.76
C HIS A 114 2.37 6.84 -9.00
N ALA A 115 1.69 6.04 -8.18
CA ALA A 115 0.24 5.84 -8.31
C ALA A 115 -0.53 7.16 -8.15
N LYS A 116 -0.18 7.98 -7.14
CA LYS A 116 -0.77 9.32 -6.92
C LYS A 116 -0.51 10.27 -8.09
N LYS A 117 0.70 10.24 -8.66
CA LYS A 117 1.02 11.04 -9.85
C LYS A 117 0.15 10.64 -11.04
N SER A 118 0.07 9.34 -11.35
CA SER A 118 -0.74 8.81 -12.44
C SER A 118 -2.23 9.13 -12.26
N LEU A 119 -2.73 9.08 -11.02
CA LEU A 119 -4.08 9.51 -10.68
C LEU A 119 -4.30 11.01 -10.96
N LYS A 120 -3.35 11.86 -10.55
CA LYS A 120 -3.42 13.30 -10.80
C LYS A 120 -3.43 13.61 -12.30
N GLU A 121 -2.66 12.88 -13.10
CA GLU A 121 -2.70 12.99 -14.57
C GLU A 121 -4.11 12.68 -15.11
N LEU A 122 -4.74 11.59 -14.66
CA LEU A 122 -6.12 11.23 -15.04
C LEU A 122 -7.16 12.29 -14.66
N MET A 123 -6.93 13.03 -13.57
CA MET A 123 -7.84 14.07 -13.08
C MET A 123 -7.66 15.44 -13.76
N THR A 124 -6.45 15.74 -14.26
CA THR A 124 -6.08 17.10 -14.67
C THR A 124 -5.76 17.24 -16.16
N GLU A 125 -5.31 16.17 -16.81
CA GLU A 125 -4.94 16.20 -18.23
C GLU A 125 -6.18 16.14 -19.13
N ARG A 126 -6.12 16.88 -20.24
CA ARG A 126 -7.12 16.77 -21.31
C ARG A 126 -6.76 15.62 -22.24
N LEU A 127 -7.13 14.42 -21.83
CA LEU A 127 -6.86 13.19 -22.57
C LEU A 127 -8.00 12.87 -23.55
N SER A 128 -7.66 12.23 -24.67
CA SER A 128 -8.69 11.53 -25.45
C SER A 128 -9.24 10.38 -24.62
N ARG A 129 -10.43 9.91 -24.97
CA ARG A 129 -11.09 8.83 -24.24
C ARG A 129 -10.23 7.54 -24.23
N GLU A 130 -9.70 7.12 -25.38
CA GLU A 130 -8.90 5.90 -25.44
C GLU A 130 -7.63 6.01 -24.59
N VAL A 131 -7.00 7.19 -24.58
CA VAL A 131 -5.80 7.45 -23.76
C VAL A 131 -6.14 7.45 -22.27
N TRP A 132 -7.27 8.03 -21.88
CA TRP A 132 -7.73 8.05 -20.50
C TRP A 132 -8.02 6.63 -19.98
N GLU A 133 -8.75 5.82 -20.75
CA GLU A 133 -9.07 4.43 -20.42
C GLU A 133 -7.79 3.58 -20.32
N GLY A 134 -6.85 3.73 -21.25
CA GLY A 134 -5.56 3.05 -21.19
C GLY A 134 -4.73 3.43 -19.96
N LYS A 135 -4.71 4.71 -19.58
CA LYS A 135 -4.03 5.17 -18.35
C LYS A 135 -4.72 4.64 -17.07
N LEU A 136 -6.05 4.61 -17.03
CA LEU A 136 -6.80 4.06 -15.91
C LEU A 136 -6.50 2.57 -15.72
N TRP A 137 -6.51 1.80 -16.81
CA TRP A 137 -6.17 0.37 -16.78
C TRP A 137 -4.72 0.15 -16.28
N GLY A 138 -3.78 0.97 -16.75
CA GLY A 138 -2.40 0.96 -16.29
C GLY A 138 -2.29 1.24 -14.79
N LEU A 139 -3.00 2.26 -14.29
CA LEU A 139 -3.05 2.59 -12.86
C LEU A 139 -3.61 1.44 -12.03
N LYS A 140 -4.70 0.79 -12.49
CA LYS A 140 -5.30 -0.37 -11.83
C LYS A 140 -4.31 -1.53 -11.70
N ALA A 141 -3.67 -1.91 -12.80
CA ALA A 141 -2.66 -2.97 -12.79
C ALA A 141 -1.50 -2.63 -11.83
N TYR A 142 -1.08 -1.35 -11.83
CA TYR A 142 0.00 -0.87 -10.97
C TYR A 142 -0.37 -0.91 -9.48
N ILE A 143 -1.56 -0.46 -9.09
CA ILE A 143 -2.06 -0.51 -7.70
C ILE A 143 -2.19 -1.96 -7.23
N ASN A 144 -2.72 -2.86 -8.07
CA ASN A 144 -2.82 -4.28 -7.75
C ASN A 144 -1.44 -4.90 -7.49
N GLN A 145 -0.45 -4.59 -8.32
CA GLN A 145 0.92 -5.06 -8.11
C GLN A 145 1.56 -4.44 -6.86
N THR A 146 1.27 -3.17 -6.56
CA THR A 146 1.72 -2.51 -5.32
C THR A 146 1.21 -3.25 -4.09
N GLY A 147 -0.08 -3.60 -4.09
CA GLY A 147 -0.69 -4.31 -2.96
C GLY A 147 -0.03 -5.67 -2.70
N LYS A 148 0.25 -6.45 -3.76
CA LYS A 148 0.98 -7.72 -3.63
C LYS A 148 2.37 -7.54 -3.03
N ILE A 149 3.08 -6.46 -3.38
CA ILE A 149 4.41 -6.18 -2.83
C ILE A 149 4.31 -5.90 -1.33
N ILE A 150 3.33 -5.10 -0.91
CA ILE A 150 3.10 -4.80 0.51
C ILE A 150 2.70 -6.07 1.28
N GLU A 151 1.87 -6.94 0.70
CA GLU A 151 1.51 -8.23 1.30
C GLU A 151 2.73 -9.15 1.48
N MET A 152 3.60 -9.24 0.47
CA MET A 152 4.84 -10.04 0.55
C MET A 152 5.82 -9.47 1.58
N HIS A 153 5.93 -8.14 1.67
CA HIS A 153 6.72 -7.45 2.67
C HIS A 153 6.24 -7.80 4.08
N ALA A 154 4.95 -7.57 4.36
CA ALA A 154 4.35 -7.88 5.67
C ALA A 154 4.48 -9.36 6.06
N GLN A 155 4.36 -10.28 5.09
CA GLN A 155 4.57 -11.71 5.33
C GLN A 155 6.02 -12.02 5.74
N SER A 156 7.00 -11.39 5.07
CA SER A 156 8.41 -11.57 5.40
C SER A 156 8.74 -11.02 6.78
N GLU A 157 8.15 -9.88 7.15
CA GLU A 157 8.30 -9.30 8.50
C GLU A 157 7.68 -10.20 9.57
N LEU A 158 6.51 -10.77 9.30
CA LEU A 158 5.84 -11.69 10.20
C LEU A 158 6.72 -12.91 10.52
N GLU A 159 7.38 -13.49 9.53
CA GLU A 159 8.28 -14.64 9.71
C GLU A 159 9.49 -14.29 10.59
N LEU A 160 10.05 -13.08 10.41
CA LEU A 160 11.12 -12.57 11.25
C LEU A 160 10.64 -12.32 12.69
N MET A 161 9.46 -11.73 12.87
CA MET A 161 8.88 -11.48 14.19
C MET A 161 8.58 -12.78 14.94
N GLN A 162 8.05 -13.80 14.26
CA GLN A 162 7.87 -15.14 14.84
C GLN A 162 9.20 -15.74 15.30
N SER A 163 10.24 -15.60 14.48
CA SER A 163 11.60 -16.05 14.83
C SER A 163 12.14 -15.32 16.08
N LEU A 164 11.89 -14.02 16.20
CA LEU A 164 12.26 -13.24 17.38
C LEU A 164 11.47 -13.69 18.61
N GLU A 165 10.15 -13.89 18.49
CA GLU A 165 9.33 -14.37 19.60
C GLU A 165 9.81 -15.71 20.14
N GLU A 166 10.15 -16.66 19.26
CA GLU A 166 10.68 -17.97 19.68
C GLU A 166 11.97 -17.83 20.47
N LYS A 167 12.87 -16.94 20.05
CA LYS A 167 14.13 -16.67 20.76
C LYS A 167 13.87 -16.07 22.13
N ILE A 168 12.99 -15.08 22.22
CA ILE A 168 12.60 -14.47 23.49
C ILE A 168 11.98 -15.51 24.44
N LYS A 169 11.14 -16.42 23.92
CA LYS A 169 10.53 -17.50 24.72
C LYS A 169 11.55 -18.52 25.21
N LYS A 170 12.56 -18.87 24.39
CA LYS A 170 13.66 -19.80 24.75
C LYS A 170 14.67 -19.21 25.73
N ALA A 171 14.78 -17.88 25.81
CA ALA A 171 15.67 -17.17 26.72
C ALA A 171 15.06 -16.92 28.12
N LYS A 172 13.77 -17.25 28.30
CA LYS A 172 13.09 -17.29 29.60
C LYS A 172 13.30 -18.63 30.28
#